data_AF-A0A935BE67-F1
#
_entry.id   AF-A0A935BE67-F1
#
_cell.length_a   1.000
_cell.length_b   1.000
_cell.length_c   1.000
_cell.angle_alpha   90.00
_cell.angle_beta   90.00
_cell.angle_gamma   90.00
#
_symmetry.space_group_name_H-M   'P 1'
#
loop_
_entity.id
_entity.type
_entity.pdbx_description
1 polymer ?
#
loop_
_entity_poly.entity_id
_entity_poly.type
_entity_poly.pdbx_seq_one_letter_code
_entity_poly.pdbx_strand_id
1 'polypeptide(L)' 'MILKALDTIHISSVSPNNLLTGQTFELDDHFARLLIERGLAAEVTGIGVADEPISRKVAGANTRTKAG' A
#
# COMPACT_ATOMS: atom_id res chain seq x y z
N MET A 1 -11.42 -0.46 0.10
CA MET A 1 -11.21 -0.57 -1.36
C MET A 1 -9.76 -0.91 -1.71
N ILE A 2 -9.51 -1.70 -2.78
CA ILE A 2 -8.15 -1.93 -3.32
C ILE A 2 -7.87 -0.92 -4.43
N LEU A 3 -6.74 -0.23 -4.32
CA LEU A 3 -6.30 0.79 -5.25
C LEU A 3 -4.93 0.44 -5.85
N LYS A 4 -4.66 0.98 -7.04
CA LYS A 4 -3.34 1.04 -7.65
C LYS A 4 -2.84 2.48 -7.63
N ALA A 5 -1.64 2.71 -7.09
CA ALA A 5 -1.01 4.01 -7.09
C ALA A 5 -0.62 4.42 -8.52
N LEU A 6 -0.99 5.64 -8.93
CA LEU A 6 -0.58 6.23 -10.20
C LEU A 6 0.66 7.12 -10.04
N ASP A 7 0.94 7.54 -8.80
CA ASP A 7 2.12 8.30 -8.42
C ASP A 7 2.74 7.73 -7.14
N THR A 8 3.87 8.28 -6.69
CA THR A 8 4.46 7.98 -5.40
C THR A 8 3.65 8.65 -4.29
N ILE A 9 3.00 7.85 -3.44
CA ILE A 9 2.14 8.31 -2.36
C ILE A 9 2.82 8.01 -1.02
N HIS A 10 2.99 9.04 -0.18
CA HIS A 10 3.40 8.87 1.21
C HIS A 10 2.19 8.99 2.13
N ILE A 11 1.86 7.91 2.86
CA ILE A 11 0.73 7.89 3.80
C ILE A 11 1.25 7.69 5.23
N SER A 12 1.60 8.81 5.86
CA SER A 12 2.22 8.85 7.20
C SER A 12 1.38 8.19 8.31
N SER A 13 0.07 8.05 8.12
CA SER A 13 -0.85 7.52 9.13
C SER A 13 -0.91 5.98 9.18
N VAL A 14 -0.56 5.28 8.08
CA VAL A 14 -0.78 3.81 7.96
C VAL A 14 0.45 3.03 7.51
N SER A 15 1.48 3.70 6.97
CA SER A 15 2.71 3.03 6.55
C SER A 15 3.91 3.97 6.67
N PRO A 16 5.04 3.51 7.22
CA PRO A 16 6.29 4.27 7.16
C PRO A 16 6.94 4.22 5.76
N ASN A 17 6.42 3.39 4.85
CA ASN A 17 6.96 3.22 3.51
C ASN A 17 6.10 3.92 2.47
N ASN A 18 6.77 4.55 1.50
CA ASN A 18 6.15 5.14 0.31
C ASN A 18 5.51 4.04 -0.55
N LEU A 19 4.29 4.29 -1.01
CA LEU A 19 3.64 3.52 -2.07
C LEU A 19 4.16 4.04 -3.40
N LEU A 20 4.88 3.20 -4.13
CA LEU A 20 5.41 3.58 -5.43
C LEU A 20 4.34 3.46 -6.51
N THR A 21 4.50 4.21 -7.60
CA THR A 21 3.66 4.09 -8.79
C THR A 21 3.55 2.64 -9.23
N GLY A 22 2.33 2.21 -9.53
CA GLY A 22 2.00 0.86 -9.96
C GLY A 22 1.69 -0.11 -8.82
N GLN A 23 2.05 0.20 -7.58
CA GLN A 23 1.78 -0.68 -6.45
C GLN A 23 0.30 -0.69 -6.07
N THR A 24 -0.17 -1.84 -5.63
CA THR A 24 -1.52 -2.00 -5.10
C THR A 24 -1.52 -1.86 -3.58
N PHE A 25 -2.59 -1.26 -3.04
CA PHE A 25 -2.78 -1.09 -1.61
C PHE A 25 -4.25 -1.05 -1.25
N GLU A 26 -4.53 -1.33 0.02
CA GLU A 26 -5.88 -1.28 0.56
C GLU A 26 -6.06 -0.01 1.40
N LEU A 27 -7.17 0.67 1.18
CA LEU A 27 -7.52 1.90 1.90
C LEU A 27 -9.03 2.01 2.07
N ASP A 28 -9.46 2.70 3.14
CA ASP A 28 -10.86 3.00 3.39
C ASP A 28 -11.49 3.82 2.26
N ASP A 29 -12.76 3.57 1.98
CA ASP A 29 -13.48 4.16 0.84
C ASP A 29 -13.47 5.69 0.85
N HIS A 30 -13.51 6.31 2.04
CA HIS A 30 -13.44 7.76 2.19
C HIS A 30 -12.12 8.35 1.68
N PHE A 31 -10.98 7.80 2.10
CA PHE A 31 -9.67 8.26 1.64
C PHE A 31 -9.35 7.79 0.23
N ALA A 32 -9.84 6.61 -0.15
CA ALA A 32 -9.67 6.07 -1.47
C ALA A 32 -10.30 6.96 -2.55
N ARG A 33 -11.50 7.48 -2.31
CA ARG A 33 -12.13 8.47 -3.20
C ARG A 33 -11.30 9.74 -3.33
N LEU A 34 -10.73 10.26 -2.24
CA LEU A 34 -9.88 11.45 -2.26
C LEU A 34 -8.60 11.28 -3.11
N LEU A 35 -8.06 10.06 -3.20
CA LEU A 35 -6.91 9.74 -4.04
C LEU A 35 -7.31 9.59 -5.52
N ILE A 36 -8.47 9.00 -5.78
CA ILE A 36 -9.03 8.86 -7.14
C ILE A 36 -9.38 10.23 -7.74
N GLU A 37 -10.07 11.10 -6.99
CA GLU A 37 -10.45 12.44 -7.44
C GLU A 37 -9.24 13.32 -7.80
N ARG A 38 -8.10 13.09 -7.14
CA ARG A 38 -6.85 13.78 -7.42
C ARG A 38 -6.03 13.15 -8.55
N GLY A 39 -6.47 12.00 -9.08
CA GLY A 39 -5.70 11.24 -10.08
C GLY A 39 -4.42 10.60 -9.52
N LEU A 40 -4.33 10.41 -8.19
CA LEU A 40 -3.18 9.79 -7.53
C LEU A 40 -3.29 8.27 -7.47
N ALA A 41 -4.51 7.73 -7.52
CA ALA A 41 -4.76 6.30 -7.49
C ALA A 41 -5.94 5.93 -8.38
N ALA A 42 -6.01 4.65 -8.78
CA ALA A 42 -7.12 4.07 -9.51
C ALA A 42 -7.69 2.87 -8.76
N GLU A 43 -9.02 2.72 -8.75
CA GLU A 43 -9.67 1.54 -8.19
C GLU A 43 -9.32 0.29 -9.01
N VAL A 44 -9.02 -0.80 -8.31
CA VAL A 44 -8.77 -2.11 -8.92
C VAL A 44 -10.03 -2.96 -8.78
N THR A 45 -10.94 -2.83 -9.75
CA THR A 45 -12.14 -3.69 -9.84
C THR A 45 -11.73 -5.03 -10.47
N GLY A 46 -11.89 -6.14 -9.74
CA GLY A 46 -11.49 -7.50 -10.19
C GLY A 46 -12.06 -7.84 -11.57
N ILE A 47 -11.40 -8.57 -12.47
CA ILE A 47 -10.61 -9.81 -12.35
C ILE A 47 -9.48 -9.68 -13.39
N GLY A 48 -8.21 -9.60 -12.98
CA GLY A 48 -7.11 -9.52 -13.97
C GLY A 48 -5.81 -8.83 -13.57
N VAL A 49 -5.58 -8.52 -12.30
CA VAL A 49 -4.25 -8.10 -11.83
C VAL A 49 -3.47 -9.33 -11.40
N ALA A 50 -2.83 -9.96 -12.39
CA ALA A 50 -1.57 -10.65 -12.17
C ALA A 50 -0.50 -9.58 -11.90
N ASP A 51 -0.52 -9.00 -10.71
CA ASP A 51 0.64 -8.31 -10.14
C ASP A 51 0.62 -8.68 -8.68
N GLU A 52 1.63 -9.44 -8.25
CA GLU A 52 1.66 -10.11 -6.95
C GLU A 52 1.21 -9.14 -5.85
N PRO A 53 0.26 -9.52 -4.99
CA PRO A 53 0.14 -8.82 -3.72
C PRO A 53 1.51 -8.98 -3.07
N ILE A 54 2.25 -7.89 -2.90
CA ILE A 54 3.34 -7.85 -1.92
C ILE A 54 2.67 -8.09 -0.57
N SER A 55 2.46 -9.37 -0.27
CA SER A 55 2.30 -9.91 1.05
C SER A 55 3.50 -9.37 1.79
N ARG A 56 3.26 -8.29 2.55
CA ARG A 56 4.18 -7.82 3.57
C ARG A 56 4.38 -9.03 4.48
N LYS A 57 5.38 -9.86 4.19
CA LYS A 57 6.09 -10.58 5.22
C LYS A 57 6.62 -9.47 6.11
N VAL A 58 5.86 -9.14 7.13
CA VAL A 58 6.40 -8.57 8.36
C VAL A 58 7.30 -9.69 8.89
N ALA A 59 8.49 -9.81 8.33
CA ALA A 59 9.61 -10.45 8.97
C ALA A 59 10.03 -9.49 10.08
N GLY A 60 9.19 -9.44 11.13
CA GLY A 60 9.62 -9.00 12.44
C GLY A 60 10.66 -10.01 12.90
N ALA A 61 11.90 -9.81 12.45
CA ALA A 61 13.07 -10.45 13.02
C ALA A 61 13.25 -9.87 14.43
N ASN A 62 12.50 -10.44 15.38
CA ASN A 62 12.81 -10.35 16.80
C ASN A 62 14.14 -11.08 17.01
N THR A 63 15.26 -10.36 17.03
CA THR A 63 16.47 -10.82 17.74
C THR A 63 16.84 -9.79 18.78
N ARG A 64 16.19 -9.90 19.94
CA ARG A 64 16.68 -9.38 21.22
C ARG A 64 18.02 -10.07 21.50
N THR A 65 19.15 -9.42 21.22
CA THR A 65 20.46 -9.86 21.69
C THR A 65 20.61 -9.44 23.15
N LYS A 66 20.69 -10.44 24.02
CA LYS A 66 21.12 -10.30 25.42
C LYS A 66 22.62 -9.99 25.40
N ALA A 67 23.01 -8.78 25.78
CA ALA A 67 24.39 -8.48 26.18
C ALA A 67 24.55 -8.89 27.65
N GLY A 68 25.64 -9.61 27.92
CA GLY A 68 26.00 -10.16 29.23
C GLY A 68 26.57 -9.15 30.21
#